data_AF-A0A7S4SF32-F1
#
_entry.id   AF-A0A7S4SF32-F1
#
_cell.length_a   1.000
_cell.length_b   1.000
_cell.length_c   1.000
_cell.angle_alpha   90.00
_cell.angle_beta   90.00
_cell.angle_gamma   90.00
#
_symmetry.space_group_name_H-M   'P 1'
#
loop_
_entity.id
_entity.type
_entity.pdbx_description
1 polymer ?
#
loop_
_entity_poly.entity_id
_entity_poly.type
_entity_poly.pdbx_seq_one_letter_code
_entity_poly.pdbx_strand_id
1 'polypeptide(L)'
;SENKCFLCIGSYRENEISNDHPFAEFLSDIITRKILITKIELGNIDRTSVNALISDIICTPELETKPLTDIVYRKTGGNILFVIQFLRSLHSEGLLLFSLDSECWKWDSA
;
A
#
# COMPACT_ATOMS: atom_id res chain seq x y z
N SER A 1 30.67 25.09 -15.95
CA SER A 1 30.80 23.76 -15.33
C SER A 1 29.40 23.28 -15.03
N GLU A 2 28.90 22.24 -15.69
CA GLU A 2 27.58 21.67 -15.36
C GLU A 2 27.67 20.96 -14.00
N ASN A 3 26.91 21.43 -13.02
CA ASN A 3 26.74 20.74 -11.75
C ASN A 3 25.87 19.51 -11.99
N LYS A 4 26.50 18.33 -12.07
CA LYS A 4 25.79 17.05 -12.11
C LYS A 4 25.30 16.72 -10.70
N CYS A 5 24.01 16.91 -10.44
CA CYS A 5 23.35 16.45 -9.23
C CYS A 5 22.90 15.00 -9.41
N PHE A 6 23.18 14.14 -8.43
CA PHE A 6 22.77 12.73 -8.42
C PHE A 6 21.85 12.48 -7.22
N LEU A 7 20.69 11.89 -7.46
CA LEU A 7 19.75 11.45 -6.44
C LEU A 7 19.66 9.92 -6.47
N CYS A 8 19.99 9.27 -5.37
CA CYS A 8 19.83 7.82 -5.20
C CYS A 8 18.55 7.55 -4.39
N ILE A 9 17.71 6.64 -4.89
CA ILE A 9 16.51 6.17 -4.19
C ILE A 9 16.61 4.65 -4.12
N GLY A 10 16.45 4.11 -2.92
CA GLY A 10 16.45 2.68 -2.66
C GLY A 10 15.29 2.30 -1.74
N SER A 11 14.90 1.03 -1.80
CA SER A 11 13.93 0.44 -0.87
C SER A 11 14.47 -0.88 -0.37
N TYR A 12 14.16 -1.22 0.89
CA TYR A 12 14.58 -2.46 1.52
C TYR A 12 13.55 -2.87 2.56
N ARG A 13 13.56 -4.16 2.92
CA ARG A 13 12.77 -4.68 4.04
C ARG A 13 13.63 -4.73 5.28
N GLU A 14 13.21 -4.04 6.33
CA GLU A 14 14.01 -3.90 7.57
C GLU A 14 14.26 -5.25 8.25
N ASN A 15 13.31 -6.19 8.14
CA ASN A 15 13.43 -7.53 8.69
C ASN A 15 14.29 -8.50 7.85
N GLU A 16 14.74 -8.11 6.66
CA GLU A 16 15.59 -8.93 5.78
C GLU A 16 17.07 -8.53 5.85
N ILE A 17 17.42 -7.52 6.67
CA ILE A 17 18.80 -7.05 6.86
C ILE A 17 19.29 -7.47 8.24
N SER A 18 20.09 -8.52 8.29
CA SER A 18 20.88 -8.85 9.47
C SER A 18 22.05 -7.87 9.64
N ASN A 19 22.62 -7.78 10.84
CA ASN A 19 23.81 -6.95 11.09
C ASN A 19 25.00 -7.31 10.19
N ASP A 20 25.10 -8.57 9.77
CA ASP A 20 26.15 -9.06 8.87
C ASP A 20 25.85 -8.82 7.37
N HIS A 21 24.74 -8.15 7.04
CA HIS A 21 24.34 -7.92 5.66
C HIS A 21 25.16 -6.77 5.03
N PRO A 22 25.72 -6.91 3.81
CA PRO A 22 26.55 -5.88 3.17
C PRO A 22 25.89 -4.50 3.07
N PHE A 23 24.55 -4.48 2.97
CA PHE A 23 23.79 -3.22 2.95
C PHE A 23 23.76 -2.52 4.32
N ALA A 24 23.81 -3.25 5.44
CA ALA A 24 23.91 -2.65 6.78
C ALA A 24 25.25 -1.92 6.94
N GLU A 25 26.33 -2.54 6.47
CA GLU A 25 27.67 -1.95 6.44
C GLU A 25 27.70 -0.70 5.54
N PHE A 26 27.11 -0.80 4.34
CA PHE A 26 26.95 0.35 3.44
C PHE A 26 26.16 1.51 4.08
N LEU A 27 25.05 1.23 4.76
CA LEU A 27 24.27 2.26 5.47
C LEU A 27 25.09 2.91 6.59
N SER A 28 25.82 2.12 7.37
CA SER A 28 26.70 2.61 8.43
C SER A 28 27.78 3.55 7.87
N ASP A 29 28.37 3.21 6.73
CA ASP A 29 29.35 4.03 6.02
C ASP A 29 28.75 5.37 5.57
N ILE A 30 27.54 5.38 5.01
CA ILE A 30 26.87 6.61 4.57
C ILE A 30 26.59 7.51 5.78
N ILE A 31 26.08 6.93 6.88
CA ILE A 31 25.80 7.65 8.13
C ILE A 31 27.09 8.24 8.71
N THR A 32 28.18 7.46 8.75
CA THR A 32 29.48 7.88 9.27
C THR A 32 30.07 9.03 8.45
N ARG A 33 29.90 8.99 7.13
CA ARG A 33 30.34 10.06 6.20
C ARG A 33 29.44 11.29 6.24
N LYS A 34 28.37 11.31 7.06
CA LYS A 34 27.41 12.41 7.21
C LYS A 34 26.77 12.84 5.87
N ILE A 35 26.58 11.89 4.96
CA ILE A 35 25.84 12.12 3.72
C ILE A 35 24.36 12.32 4.10
N LEU A 36 23.69 13.27 3.45
CA LEU A 36 22.27 13.51 3.67
C LEU A 36 21.44 12.30 3.19
N ILE A 37 20.75 11.63 4.11
CA ILE A 37 19.81 10.54 3.82
C ILE A 37 18.44 10.91 4.36
N THR A 38 17.41 10.65 3.57
CA THR A 38 16.01 10.66 4.03
C THR A 38 15.53 9.22 4.16
N LYS A 39 15.34 8.73 5.39
CA LYS A 39 14.68 7.44 5.65
C LYS A 39 13.17 7.65 5.65
N ILE A 40 12.46 6.90 4.82
CA ILE A 40 11.00 6.85 4.81
C ILE A 40 10.61 5.44 5.21
N GLU A 41 9.97 5.32 6.37
CA GLU A 41 9.43 4.04 6.84
C GLU A 41 8.03 3.85 6.26
N LEU A 42 7.81 2.75 5.55
CA LEU A 42 6.53 2.43 4.93
C LEU A 42 5.77 1.44 5.83
N GLY A 43 4.79 1.96 6.55
CA GLY A 43 3.81 1.15 7.29
C GLY A 43 2.64 0.69 6.41
N ASN A 44 1.72 -0.05 7.03
CA ASN A 44 0.41 -0.29 6.44
C ASN A 44 -0.33 1.05 6.27
N ILE A 45 -1.15 1.15 5.22
CA ILE A 45 -1.96 2.35 4.99
C ILE A 45 -3.15 2.38 5.94
N ASP A 46 -3.57 3.58 6.34
CA ASP A 46 -4.69 3.75 7.26
C ASP A 46 -6.04 3.45 6.60
N ARG A 47 -7.10 3.40 7.42
CA ARG A 47 -8.46 3.08 6.96
C ARG A 47 -8.95 4.07 5.91
N THR A 48 -8.63 5.35 6.07
CA THR A 48 -9.03 6.42 5.13
C THR A 48 -8.38 6.21 3.77
N SER A 49 -7.09 5.87 3.74
CA SER A 49 -6.33 5.58 2.53
C SER A 49 -6.82 4.30 1.86
N VAL A 50 -7.20 3.28 2.62
CA VAL A 50 -7.86 2.07 2.08
C VAL A 50 -9.21 2.45 1.45
N ASN A 51 -9.98 3.35 2.06
CA ASN A 51 -11.25 3.80 1.50
C ASN A 51 -11.08 4.52 0.17
N ALA A 52 -10.15 5.47 0.11
CA ALA A 52 -9.83 6.20 -1.11
C ALA A 52 -9.37 5.24 -2.22
N LEU A 53 -8.49 4.28 -1.88
CA LEU A 53 -8.05 3.25 -2.82
C LEU A 53 -9.20 2.40 -3.35
N ILE A 54 -10.10 1.94 -2.48
CA ILE A 54 -11.26 1.14 -2.90
C ILE A 54 -12.17 1.98 -3.81
N SER A 55 -12.50 3.20 -3.39
CA SER A 55 -13.28 4.18 -4.16
C SER A 55 -12.73 4.35 -5.57
N ASP A 56 -11.41 4.51 -5.70
CA ASP A 56 -10.75 4.64 -7.00
C ASP A 56 -10.83 3.36 -7.84
N ILE A 57 -10.58 2.19 -7.23
CA ILE A 57 -10.61 0.88 -7.93
C ILE A 57 -11.99 0.58 -8.52
N ILE A 58 -13.05 0.82 -7.76
CA ILE A 58 -14.43 0.51 -8.18
C ILE A 58 -15.20 1.74 -8.67
N CYS A 59 -14.52 2.88 -8.86
CA CYS A 59 -15.11 4.13 -9.35
C CYS A 59 -16.42 4.51 -8.63
N THR A 60 -16.45 4.35 -7.30
CA THR A 60 -17.65 4.55 -6.46
C THR A 60 -17.31 5.58 -5.38
N PRO A 61 -18.19 6.54 -5.05
CA PRO A 61 -17.87 7.59 -4.08
C PRO A 61 -17.42 7.02 -2.73
N GLU A 62 -16.40 7.66 -2.13
CA GLU A 62 -15.84 7.28 -0.83
C GLU A 62 -16.87 7.08 0.29
N LEU A 63 -18.00 7.79 0.25
CA LEU A 63 -19.07 7.64 1.23
C LEU A 63 -19.74 6.27 1.14
N GLU A 64 -19.93 5.77 -0.08
CA GLU A 64 -20.58 4.50 -0.38
C GLU A 64 -19.65 3.31 -0.18
N THR A 65 -18.34 3.50 -0.33
CA THR A 65 -17.34 2.42 -0.14
C THR A 65 -16.99 2.13 1.31
N LYS A 66 -17.41 2.97 2.28
CA LYS A 66 -17.10 2.78 3.71
C LYS A 66 -17.43 1.38 4.25
N PRO A 67 -18.60 0.78 3.95
CA PRO A 67 -18.91 -0.57 4.44
C PRO A 67 -17.95 -1.63 3.92
N LEU A 68 -17.59 -1.56 2.63
CA LEU A 68 -16.60 -2.46 2.04
C LEU A 68 -15.20 -2.23 2.65
N THR A 69 -14.81 -0.98 2.83
CA THR A 69 -13.57 -0.58 3.50
C THR A 69 -13.47 -1.18 4.89
N ASP A 70 -14.56 -1.20 5.67
CA ASP A 70 -14.53 -1.75 7.02
C ASP A 70 -14.25 -3.26 7.03
N ILE A 71 -14.79 -3.99 6.07
CA ILE A 71 -14.53 -5.42 5.87
C ILE A 71 -13.07 -5.64 5.43
N VAL A 72 -12.65 -4.93 4.39
CA VAL A 72 -11.30 -5.06 3.81
C VAL A 72 -10.23 -4.68 4.82
N TYR A 73 -10.37 -3.54 5.50
CA TYR A 73 -9.40 -3.08 6.48
C TYR A 73 -9.27 -4.04 7.67
N ARG A 74 -10.40 -4.54 8.17
CA ARG A 74 -10.41 -5.53 9.27
C ARG A 74 -9.71 -6.84 8.89
N LYS A 75 -9.80 -7.28 7.63
CA LYS A 75 -9.15 -8.52 7.16
C LYS A 75 -7.67 -8.34 6.81
N THR A 76 -7.28 -7.15 6.40
CA THR A 76 -5.95 -6.90 5.79
C THR A 76 -5.03 -6.05 6.67
N GLY A 77 -5.58 -5.38 7.68
CA GLY A 77 -4.84 -4.47 8.55
C GLY A 77 -4.21 -3.28 7.79
N GLY A 78 -4.73 -2.93 6.61
CA GLY A 78 -4.18 -1.87 5.77
C GLY A 78 -2.93 -2.29 4.97
N ASN A 79 -2.57 -3.57 4.94
CA ASN A 79 -1.48 -4.03 4.09
C ASN A 79 -1.91 -3.99 2.61
N ILE A 80 -1.27 -3.12 1.81
CA ILE A 80 -1.68 -2.84 0.42
C ILE A 80 -1.74 -4.10 -0.47
N LEU A 81 -0.79 -5.03 -0.28
CA LEU A 81 -0.78 -6.28 -1.03
C LEU A 81 -2.02 -7.12 -0.69
N PHE A 82 -2.35 -7.25 0.59
CA PHE A 82 -3.52 -8.00 1.04
C PHE A 82 -4.83 -7.30 0.69
N VAL A 83 -4.88 -5.96 0.70
CA VAL A 83 -6.04 -5.20 0.21
C VAL A 83 -6.35 -5.57 -1.25
N ILE A 84 -5.34 -5.49 -2.13
CA ILE A 84 -5.51 -5.82 -3.55
C ILE A 84 -5.87 -7.30 -3.75
N GLN A 85 -5.20 -8.21 -3.05
CA GLN A 85 -5.48 -9.65 -3.15
C GLN A 85 -6.89 -9.99 -2.66
N PHE A 86 -7.32 -9.39 -1.54
CA PHE A 86 -8.63 -9.64 -0.98
C PHE A 86 -9.75 -9.11 -1.88
N LEU A 87 -9.62 -7.90 -2.42
CA LEU A 87 -10.56 -7.36 -3.42
C LEU A 87 -10.65 -8.24 -4.67
N ARG A 88 -9.52 -8.76 -5.16
CA ARG A 88 -9.50 -9.73 -6.27
C ARG A 88 -10.22 -11.03 -5.91
N SER A 89 -10.04 -11.53 -4.69
CA SER A 89 -10.75 -12.72 -4.19
C SER A 89 -12.26 -12.49 -4.21
N LEU A 90 -12.72 -11.38 -3.62
CA LEU A 90 -14.14 -11.00 -3.60
C LEU A 90 -14.73 -10.93 -5.00
N HIS A 91 -14.01 -10.31 -5.94
CA HIS A 91 -14.45 -10.25 -7.33
C HIS A 91 -14.50 -11.64 -7.99
N SER A 92 -13.48 -12.47 -7.79
CA SER A 92 -13.43 -13.82 -8.37
C SER A 92 -14.48 -14.77 -7.79
N GLU A 93 -14.88 -14.57 -6.54
CA GLU A 93 -15.92 -15.34 -5.84
C GLU A 93 -17.34 -14.79 -6.10
N GLY A 94 -17.47 -13.70 -6.86
CA GLY A 94 -18.76 -13.06 -7.13
C GLY A 94 -19.36 -12.31 -5.93
N LEU A 95 -18.54 -12.00 -4.93
CA LEU A 95 -18.92 -11.23 -3.74
C LEU A 95 -18.73 -9.72 -3.93
N LEU A 96 -18.04 -9.30 -5.00
CA LEU A 96 -17.91 -7.92 -5.45
C LEU A 96 -18.19 -7.89 -6.96
N LEU A 97 -19.35 -7.36 -7.35
CA LEU A 97 -19.84 -7.43 -8.73
C LEU A 97 -20.37 -6.07 -9.19
N PHE A 98 -20.11 -5.74 -10.46
CA PHE A 98 -20.76 -4.60 -11.09
C PHE A 98 -22.16 -4.99 -11.55
N SER A 99 -23.18 -4.28 -11.08
CA SER A 99 -24.58 -4.49 -11.42
C SER A 99 -24.99 -3.56 -12.55
N LEU A 100 -25.24 -4.10 -13.74
CA LEU A 100 -25.66 -3.32 -14.91
C LEU A 100 -27.02 -2.64 -14.70
N ASP A 101 -27.95 -3.29 -14.00
CA ASP A 101 -29.31 -2.76 -13.78
C ASP A 101 -29.33 -1.47 -12.95
N SER A 102 -28.33 -1.30 -12.08
CA SER A 102 -28.22 -0.17 -11.16
C SER A 102 -26.97 0.67 -11.43
N GLU A 103 -26.21 0.33 -12.47
CA GLU A 103 -24.94 0.94 -12.86
C GLU A 103 -23.97 1.16 -11.69
N CYS A 104 -23.95 0.23 -10.73
CA CYS A 104 -23.17 0.37 -9.50
C CYS A 104 -22.54 -0.95 -9.05
N TRP A 105 -21.48 -0.84 -8.25
CA TRP A 105 -20.89 -2.00 -7.60
C TRP A 105 -21.76 -2.47 -6.42
N LYS A 106 -21.92 -3.79 -6.32
CA LYS A 106 -22.60 -4.46 -5.21
C LYS A 106 -21.65 -5.42 -4.52
N TRP A 107 -21.73 -5.47 -3.21
CA TRP A 107 -21.02 -6.43 -2.38
C TRP A 107 -21.91 -6.92 -1.26
N ASP A 108 -21.65 -8.14 -0.79
CA ASP A 108 -22.29 -8.65 0.42
C ASP A 108 -21.59 -8.09 1.66
N SER A 109 -22.38 -7.68 2.64
CA SER A 109 -21.92 -7.21 3.95
C SER A 109 -21.91 -8.30 5.02
N ALA A 110 -22.22 -9.55 4.66
CA ALA A 110 -22.34 -10.70 5.57
C ALA A 110 -21.18 -10.86 6.56
#